data_AF-A0AAV8Q4T2-F1
#
_entry.id   AF-A0AAV8Q4T2-F1
#
_cell.length_a   1.000
_cell.length_b   1.000
_cell.length_c   1.000
_cell.angle_alpha   90.00
_cell.angle_beta   90.00
_cell.angle_gamma   90.00
#
_symmetry.space_group_name_H-M   'P 1'
#
loop_
_entity.id
_entity.type
_entity.pdbx_description
1 polymer ?
#
loop_
_entity_poly.entity_id
_entity_poly.type
_entity_poly.pdbx_seq_one_letter_code
_entity_poly.pdbx_strand_id
1 'polypeptide(L)'
;MHRSKSMILPPPSSALPSIRRGRPCPNNPTAPPWEVIQLLSQRLDSKSLAVASCVSKSWYAIFSSEHLWKPICHSHFPSSLHLTTANPSVSHRHLFLLLHAASKRRLVIPSPPLLSLRHLVFMVDVFHGDAPVLSLAITGEELESLHGIFRFQVRIGEVYRRGEVDAREELRAVWMVVTKECREAFTLIDCVGKGTSVGSNELWFSEKLPCPSSCYCSATMDLAHLEAEVLIELCCDHDGAKKRVAKVSFGLMNSRAWRYVKVADGLLYLQSFLLPWRH
;
A
#
# COMPACT_ATOMS: atom_id res chain seq x y z
N MET A 1 32.76 -6.92 -52.54
CA MET A 1 32.30 -6.63 -53.91
C MET A 1 31.97 -7.94 -54.60
N HIS A 2 30.76 -8.04 -55.17
CA HIS A 2 30.38 -8.76 -56.41
C HIS A 2 30.93 -10.19 -56.68
N ARG A 3 30.18 -11.19 -57.18
CA ARG A 3 28.80 -11.32 -57.69
C ARG A 3 28.60 -12.82 -58.02
N SER A 4 27.35 -13.29 -57.89
CA SER A 4 26.63 -14.30 -58.72
C SER A 4 27.23 -15.70 -58.97
N LYS A 5 26.58 -16.80 -58.53
CA LYS A 5 25.30 -17.44 -58.93
C LYS A 5 25.41 -18.37 -60.15
N SER A 6 25.10 -19.66 -59.96
CA SER A 6 24.02 -20.42 -60.65
C SER A 6 24.03 -21.88 -60.12
N MET A 7 23.09 -22.24 -59.24
CA MET A 7 21.85 -23.02 -59.50
C MET A 7 22.05 -24.44 -60.06
N ILE A 8 21.84 -25.44 -59.19
CA ILE A 8 21.23 -26.74 -59.54
C ILE A 8 20.31 -27.13 -58.37
N LEU A 9 19.01 -27.29 -58.65
CA LEU A 9 17.95 -27.74 -57.73
C LEU A 9 18.03 -29.26 -57.48
N PRO A 10 17.75 -29.76 -56.25
CA PRO A 10 17.41 -31.17 -56.04
C PRO A 10 15.88 -31.39 -55.92
N PRO A 11 15.36 -32.59 -56.28
CA PRO A 11 13.94 -32.92 -56.22
C PRO A 11 13.50 -33.37 -54.80
N PRO A 12 12.18 -33.44 -54.52
CA PRO A 12 11.65 -33.60 -53.17
C PRO A 12 11.56 -35.08 -52.77
N SER A 13 12.02 -35.42 -51.56
CA SER A 13 11.75 -36.73 -50.95
C SER A 13 11.05 -36.52 -49.61
N SER A 14 9.72 -36.70 -49.66
CA SER A 14 8.84 -36.79 -48.50
C SER A 14 8.92 -38.20 -47.90
N ALA A 15 9.47 -38.32 -46.71
CA ALA A 15 9.32 -39.51 -45.88
C ALA A 15 8.96 -39.09 -44.45
N LEU A 16 7.66 -39.06 -44.15
CA LEU A 16 7.14 -39.01 -42.78
C LEU A 16 7.17 -40.43 -42.20
N PRO A 17 7.65 -40.62 -40.95
CA PRO A 17 7.71 -41.94 -40.32
C PRO A 17 6.30 -42.45 -39.97
N SER A 18 6.07 -43.72 -40.29
CA SER A 18 4.86 -44.47 -40.02
C SER A 18 4.61 -44.63 -38.52
N ILE A 19 3.47 -44.11 -38.06
CA ILE A 19 2.95 -44.31 -36.71
C ILE A 19 2.57 -45.79 -36.55
N ARG A 20 3.30 -46.50 -35.67
CA ARG A 20 2.96 -47.86 -35.24
C ARG A 20 1.56 -47.86 -34.63
N ARG A 21 0.61 -48.57 -35.26
CA ARG A 21 -0.69 -48.89 -34.64
C ARG A 21 -0.44 -49.87 -33.48
N GLY A 22 -0.61 -49.38 -32.25
CA GLY A 22 -0.71 -50.23 -31.07
C GLY A 22 -1.96 -51.13 -31.13
N ARG A 23 -1.86 -52.32 -30.53
CA ARG A 23 -2.98 -53.26 -30.35
C ARG A 23 -4.16 -52.59 -29.64
N PRO A 24 -5.42 -52.97 -29.93
CA PRO A 24 -6.56 -52.52 -29.14
C PRO A 24 -6.52 -53.21 -27.77
N CYS A 25 -6.44 -52.42 -26.70
CA CYS A 25 -6.76 -52.91 -25.36
C CYS A 25 -8.29 -53.11 -25.27
N PRO A 26 -8.79 -54.25 -24.78
CA PRO A 26 -10.20 -54.39 -24.46
C PRO A 26 -10.48 -53.59 -23.18
N ASN A 27 -11.61 -52.88 -23.19
CA ASN A 27 -12.13 -52.02 -22.12
C ASN A 27 -11.58 -50.59 -22.14
N ASN A 28 -12.00 -49.81 -23.15
CA ASN A 28 -12.16 -48.37 -22.94
C ASN A 28 -13.23 -48.21 -21.84
N PRO A 29 -12.93 -47.61 -20.67
CA PRO A 29 -13.97 -46.91 -19.97
C PRO A 29 -14.46 -45.84 -20.95
N THR A 30 -15.67 -46.01 -21.47
CA THR A 30 -16.35 -44.96 -22.22
C THR A 30 -16.17 -43.69 -21.40
N ALA A 31 -15.51 -42.67 -21.97
CA ALA A 31 -15.44 -41.37 -21.32
C ALA A 31 -16.84 -41.05 -20.81
N PRO A 32 -17.00 -40.59 -19.55
CA PRO A 32 -18.32 -40.39 -18.98
C PRO A 32 -19.15 -39.61 -19.99
N PRO A 33 -20.40 -40.03 -20.27
CA PRO A 33 -21.27 -39.31 -21.20
C PRO A 33 -21.20 -37.83 -20.84
N TRP A 34 -20.99 -36.97 -21.83
CA TRP A 34 -20.74 -35.55 -21.60
C TRP A 34 -21.91 -34.89 -20.82
N GLU A 35 -23.08 -35.51 -20.85
CA GLU A 35 -24.28 -35.23 -20.07
C GLU A 35 -24.06 -35.37 -18.55
N VAL A 36 -23.23 -36.33 -18.11
CA VAL A 36 -22.87 -36.53 -16.69
C VAL A 36 -22.10 -35.34 -16.15
N ILE A 37 -21.25 -34.73 -16.97
CA ILE A 37 -20.47 -33.53 -16.59
C ILE A 37 -21.41 -32.33 -16.38
N GLN A 38 -22.47 -32.22 -17.17
CA GLN A 38 -23.49 -31.18 -16.99
C GLN A 38 -24.28 -31.38 -15.69
N LEU A 39 -24.63 -32.62 -15.35
CA LEU A 39 -25.31 -32.91 -14.08
C LEU A 39 -24.42 -32.61 -12.87
N LEU A 40 -23.13 -32.95 -12.96
CA LEU A 40 -22.17 -32.61 -11.91
C LEU A 40 -22.04 -31.10 -11.71
N SER A 41 -22.07 -30.32 -12.80
CA SER A 41 -21.92 -28.86 -12.75
C SER A 41 -22.96 -28.17 -11.87
N GLN A 42 -24.17 -28.71 -11.76
CA GLN A 42 -25.25 -28.16 -10.94
C GLN A 42 -25.04 -28.41 -9.44
N ARG A 43 -24.16 -29.33 -9.07
CA ARG A 43 -23.87 -29.71 -7.67
C ARG A 43 -22.58 -29.12 -7.13
N LEU A 44 -21.78 -28.48 -7.97
CA LEU A 44 -20.50 -27.90 -7.59
C LEU A 44 -20.70 -26.48 -7.04
N ASP A 45 -19.91 -26.11 -6.02
CA ASP A 45 -19.85 -24.74 -5.54
C ASP A 45 -19.08 -23.84 -6.53
N SER A 46 -19.22 -22.53 -6.36
CA SER A 46 -18.58 -21.53 -7.22
C SER A 46 -17.05 -21.70 -7.32
N LYS A 47 -16.41 -22.14 -6.23
CA LYS A 47 -14.98 -22.41 -6.19
C LYS A 47 -14.61 -23.66 -7.01
N SER A 48 -15.33 -24.76 -6.83
CA SER A 48 -15.07 -26.00 -7.58
C SER A 48 -15.35 -25.85 -9.06
N LEU A 49 -16.40 -25.11 -9.45
CA LEU A 49 -16.67 -24.77 -10.86
C LEU A 49 -15.53 -23.99 -11.49
N ALA A 50 -14.95 -23.02 -10.77
CA ALA A 50 -13.82 -22.24 -11.26
C ALA A 50 -12.58 -23.12 -11.49
N VAL A 51 -12.25 -23.99 -10.53
CA VAL A 51 -11.12 -24.93 -10.65
C VAL A 51 -11.35 -25.91 -11.80
N ALA A 52 -12.55 -26.47 -11.91
CA ALA A 52 -12.88 -27.44 -12.93
C ALA A 52 -12.88 -26.81 -14.35
N SER A 53 -13.22 -25.53 -14.46
CA SER A 53 -13.12 -24.79 -15.73
C SER A 53 -11.70 -24.74 -16.31
N CYS A 54 -10.66 -24.96 -15.49
CA CYS A 54 -9.26 -24.94 -15.92
C CYS A 54 -8.78 -26.27 -16.52
N VAL A 55 -9.58 -27.34 -16.49
CA VAL A 55 -9.17 -28.69 -16.92
C VAL A 55 -9.00 -28.78 -18.44
N SER A 56 -9.90 -28.15 -19.21
CA SER A 56 -9.86 -28.13 -20.68
C SER A 56 -10.73 -27.02 -21.25
N LYS A 57 -10.59 -26.71 -22.55
CA LYS A 57 -11.46 -25.75 -23.26
C LYS A 57 -12.93 -26.17 -23.23
N SER A 58 -13.20 -27.47 -23.32
CA SER A 58 -14.57 -28.01 -23.29
C SER A 58 -15.21 -27.85 -21.90
N TRP A 59 -14.43 -28.13 -20.84
CA TRP A 59 -14.88 -27.92 -19.45
C TRP A 59 -15.10 -26.44 -19.16
N TYR A 60 -14.21 -25.57 -19.64
CA TYR A 60 -14.39 -24.14 -19.59
C TYR A 60 -15.72 -23.72 -20.23
N ALA A 61 -16.03 -24.15 -21.45
CA ALA A 61 -17.27 -23.76 -22.13
C ALA A 61 -18.53 -24.14 -21.33
N ILE A 62 -18.56 -25.34 -20.75
CA ILE A 62 -19.71 -25.83 -19.96
C ILE A 62 -19.82 -25.08 -18.64
N PHE A 63 -18.74 -25.02 -17.87
CA PHE A 63 -18.74 -24.44 -16.53
C PHE A 63 -18.71 -22.91 -16.54
N SER A 64 -18.57 -22.28 -17.70
CA SER A 64 -18.76 -20.83 -17.88
C SER A 64 -20.19 -20.42 -18.19
N SER A 65 -21.10 -21.39 -18.35
CA SER A 65 -22.44 -21.12 -18.88
C SER A 65 -23.33 -20.31 -17.92
N GLU A 66 -24.14 -19.41 -18.49
CA GLU A 66 -24.98 -18.47 -17.73
C GLU A 66 -25.98 -19.17 -16.80
N HIS A 67 -26.54 -20.30 -17.21
CA HIS A 67 -27.53 -21.02 -16.42
C HIS A 67 -26.96 -21.61 -15.12
N LEU A 68 -25.64 -21.86 -15.05
CA LEU A 68 -24.97 -22.29 -13.82
C LEU A 68 -24.66 -21.11 -12.90
N TRP A 69 -24.14 -20.02 -13.46
CA TRP A 69 -23.72 -18.88 -12.66
C TRP A 69 -24.88 -18.01 -12.19
N LYS A 70 -26.02 -18.00 -12.89
CA LYS A 70 -27.21 -17.25 -12.49
C LYS A 70 -27.74 -17.61 -11.08
N PRO A 71 -28.07 -18.87 -10.77
CA PRO A 71 -28.53 -19.23 -9.42
C PRO A 71 -27.45 -19.02 -8.36
N ILE A 72 -26.18 -19.27 -8.69
CA ILE A 72 -25.04 -19.02 -7.77
C ILE A 72 -24.93 -17.52 -7.45
N CYS A 73 -25.00 -16.66 -8.47
CA CYS A 73 -24.93 -15.22 -8.31
C CYS A 73 -26.08 -14.71 -7.42
N HIS A 74 -27.30 -15.16 -7.67
CA HIS A 74 -28.47 -14.75 -6.89
C HIS A 74 -28.44 -15.27 -5.45
N SER A 75 -27.92 -16.48 -5.22
CA SER A 75 -27.81 -17.05 -3.88
C SER A 75 -26.81 -16.28 -3.01
N HIS A 76 -25.67 -15.87 -3.58
CA HIS A 76 -24.65 -15.11 -2.85
C HIS A 76 -24.92 -13.60 -2.81
N PHE A 77 -25.56 -13.05 -3.84
CA PHE A 77 -25.83 -11.62 -4.01
C PHE A 77 -27.25 -11.39 -4.55
N PRO A 78 -28.30 -11.49 -3.72
CA PRO A 78 -29.69 -11.36 -4.19
C PRO A 78 -29.97 -10.06 -4.95
N SER A 79 -29.31 -8.97 -4.57
CA SER A 79 -29.44 -7.66 -5.21
C SER A 79 -28.88 -7.60 -6.64
N SER A 80 -28.13 -8.62 -7.09
CA SER A 80 -27.61 -8.69 -8.46
C SER A 80 -28.73 -8.74 -9.51
N LEU A 81 -29.92 -9.23 -9.12
CA LEU A 81 -31.13 -9.25 -9.94
C LEU A 81 -31.44 -7.87 -10.54
N HIS A 82 -31.38 -6.82 -9.72
CA HIS A 82 -31.66 -5.45 -10.18
C HIS A 82 -30.63 -4.97 -11.20
N LEU A 83 -29.36 -5.38 -11.04
CA LEU A 83 -28.28 -5.02 -11.97
C LEU A 83 -28.43 -5.73 -13.31
N THR A 84 -28.83 -7.01 -13.30
CA THR A 84 -29.10 -7.77 -14.52
C THR A 84 -30.37 -7.32 -15.23
N THR A 85 -31.38 -6.83 -14.50
CA THR A 85 -32.57 -6.21 -15.09
C THR A 85 -32.24 -4.87 -15.76
N ALA A 86 -31.37 -4.07 -15.15
CA ALA A 86 -30.92 -2.80 -15.71
C ALA A 86 -29.94 -2.98 -16.89
N ASN A 87 -29.11 -4.03 -16.84
CA ASN A 87 -28.09 -4.33 -17.86
C ASN A 87 -28.09 -5.83 -18.22
N PRO A 88 -28.98 -6.27 -19.13
CA PRO A 88 -29.15 -7.69 -19.46
C PRO A 88 -27.97 -8.29 -20.25
N SER A 89 -27.04 -7.47 -20.75
CA SER A 89 -25.83 -7.91 -21.46
C SER A 89 -24.71 -8.42 -20.54
N VAL A 90 -24.82 -8.19 -19.22
CA VAL A 90 -23.77 -8.56 -18.26
C VAL A 90 -23.90 -10.05 -17.90
N SER A 91 -22.81 -10.79 -18.08
CA SER A 91 -22.71 -12.20 -17.66
C SER A 91 -22.87 -12.35 -16.14
N HIS A 92 -23.68 -13.33 -15.69
CA HIS A 92 -23.83 -13.62 -14.26
C HIS A 92 -22.52 -14.11 -13.64
N ARG A 93 -21.66 -14.78 -14.42
CA ARG A 93 -20.32 -15.16 -13.97
C ARG A 93 -19.45 -13.93 -13.70
N HIS A 94 -19.44 -12.98 -14.63
CA HIS A 94 -18.68 -11.74 -14.46
C HIS A 94 -19.19 -10.96 -13.23
N LEU A 95 -20.51 -10.85 -13.11
CA LEU A 95 -21.14 -10.15 -11.99
C LEU A 95 -20.84 -10.83 -10.65
N PHE A 96 -20.91 -12.16 -10.59
CA PHE A 96 -20.53 -12.92 -9.40
C PHE A 96 -19.06 -12.68 -9.02
N LEU A 97 -18.13 -12.74 -9.97
CA LEU A 97 -16.72 -12.48 -9.72
C LEU A 97 -16.47 -11.06 -9.22
N LEU A 98 -17.12 -10.07 -9.82
CA LEU A 98 -17.03 -8.66 -9.43
C LEU A 98 -17.53 -8.46 -7.99
N LEU A 99 -18.73 -8.94 -7.68
CA LEU A 99 -19.35 -8.81 -6.36
C LEU A 99 -18.60 -9.62 -5.30
N HIS A 100 -18.11 -10.81 -5.66
CA HIS A 100 -17.30 -11.62 -4.77
C HIS A 100 -15.95 -10.96 -4.46
N ALA A 101 -15.27 -10.41 -5.47
CA ALA A 101 -14.07 -9.62 -5.26
C ALA A 101 -14.36 -8.40 -4.36
N ALA A 102 -15.45 -7.68 -4.61
CA ALA A 102 -15.87 -6.56 -3.76
C ALA A 102 -16.16 -6.98 -2.31
N SER A 103 -16.79 -8.14 -2.10
CA SER A 103 -17.03 -8.68 -0.75
C SER A 103 -15.74 -8.98 0.00
N LYS A 104 -14.70 -9.46 -0.70
CA LYS A 104 -13.39 -9.73 -0.12
C LYS A 104 -12.57 -8.46 0.14
N ARG A 105 -12.84 -7.36 -0.56
CA ARG A 105 -12.17 -6.06 -0.30
C ARG A 105 -12.42 -5.57 1.13
N ARG A 106 -13.57 -5.89 1.72
CA ARG A 106 -13.88 -5.56 3.13
C ARG A 106 -13.02 -6.33 4.14
N LEU A 107 -12.34 -7.40 3.70
CA LEU A 107 -11.48 -8.26 4.53
C LEU A 107 -9.99 -8.00 4.29
N VAL A 108 -9.63 -7.00 3.47
CA VAL A 108 -8.23 -6.64 3.25
C VAL A 108 -7.74 -5.88 4.48
N ILE A 109 -7.26 -6.64 5.46
CA ILE A 109 -6.41 -6.12 6.53
C ILE A 109 -5.15 -5.56 5.85
N PRO A 110 -4.77 -4.29 6.11
CA PRO A 110 -3.50 -3.77 5.62
C PRO A 110 -2.39 -4.75 5.97
N SER A 111 -1.53 -5.09 5.01
CA SER A 111 -0.34 -5.89 5.32
C SER A 111 0.40 -5.26 6.49
N PRO A 112 0.92 -6.03 7.46
CA PRO A 112 1.72 -5.44 8.52
C PRO A 112 2.90 -4.68 7.91
N PRO A 113 3.31 -3.54 8.50
CA PRO A 113 4.45 -2.79 7.98
C PRO A 113 5.70 -3.69 8.02
N LEU A 114 6.44 -3.70 6.91
CA LEU A 114 7.76 -4.33 6.80
C LEU A 114 8.80 -3.53 7.60
N LEU A 115 8.49 -2.26 7.83
CA LEU A 115 9.30 -1.32 8.59
C LEU A 115 8.84 -1.26 10.04
N SER A 116 9.77 -1.08 10.97
CA SER A 116 9.48 -0.91 12.40
C SER A 116 10.32 0.22 12.96
N LEU A 117 9.91 0.83 14.08
CA LEU A 117 10.60 1.99 14.66
C LEU A 117 12.10 1.73 14.89
N ARG A 118 12.48 0.51 15.28
CA ARG A 118 13.89 0.10 15.42
C ARG A 118 14.73 0.20 14.15
N HIS A 119 14.14 0.35 12.97
CA HIS A 119 14.87 0.53 11.72
C HIS A 119 15.04 2.01 11.36
N LEU A 120 14.54 2.93 12.18
CA LEU A 120 14.46 4.35 11.89
C LEU A 120 15.26 5.20 12.87
N VAL A 121 15.76 6.31 12.36
CA VAL A 121 16.28 7.45 13.12
C VAL A 121 15.43 8.66 12.74
N PHE A 122 14.94 9.37 13.75
CA PHE A 122 14.14 10.57 13.60
C PHE A 122 15.05 11.78 13.85
N MET A 123 15.11 12.68 12.88
CA MET A 123 15.93 13.88 12.94
C MET A 123 15.02 15.10 12.97
N VAL A 124 15.16 15.94 13.98
CA VAL A 124 14.42 17.21 14.08
C VAL A 124 15.41 18.34 14.30
N ASP A 125 15.47 19.24 13.33
CA ASP A 125 16.32 20.42 13.38
C ASP A 125 15.44 21.67 13.41
N VAL A 126 15.85 22.64 14.22
CA VAL A 126 15.20 23.96 14.29
C VAL A 126 16.27 25.01 14.07
N PHE A 127 15.99 25.95 13.18
CA PHE A 127 16.89 27.04 12.84
C PHE A 127 16.23 28.38 13.15
N HIS A 128 17.07 29.32 13.55
CA HIS A 128 16.75 30.73 13.65
C HIS A 128 17.65 31.48 12.65
N GLY A 129 17.04 31.97 11.56
CA GLY A 129 17.81 32.30 10.35
C GLY A 129 18.56 31.06 9.83
N ASP A 130 19.87 31.21 9.59
CA ASP A 130 20.74 30.10 9.15
C ASP A 130 21.42 29.36 10.33
N ALA A 131 21.21 29.81 11.57
CA ALA A 131 21.85 29.23 12.75
C ALA A 131 20.97 28.11 13.34
N PRO A 132 21.50 26.89 13.54
CA PRO A 132 20.77 25.84 14.23
C PRO A 132 20.63 26.18 15.71
N VAL A 133 19.41 26.12 16.23
CA VAL A 133 19.09 26.31 17.66
C VAL A 133 18.80 25.00 18.38
N LEU A 134 18.33 24.00 17.61
CA LEU A 134 18.15 22.61 18.02
C LEU A 134 18.63 21.69 16.90
N SER A 135 19.33 20.62 17.26
CA SER A 135 19.55 19.49 16.37
C SER A 135 19.40 18.19 17.17
N LEU A 136 18.31 17.47 16.89
CA LEU A 136 17.93 16.23 17.54
C LEU A 136 18.06 15.08 16.55
N ALA A 137 18.73 14.00 16.95
CA ALA A 137 18.70 12.73 16.27
C ALA A 137 18.41 11.64 17.31
N ILE A 138 17.30 10.94 17.16
CA ILE A 138 16.83 9.94 18.13
C ILE A 138 16.44 8.65 17.40
N THR A 139 16.89 7.51 17.92
CA THR A 139 16.52 6.22 17.33
C THR A 139 15.07 5.90 17.66
N GLY A 140 14.37 5.20 16.76
CA GLY A 140 12.99 4.83 17.03
C GLY A 140 12.82 3.82 18.18
N GLU A 141 13.89 3.21 18.68
CA GLU A 141 13.88 2.39 19.91
C GLU A 141 13.77 3.23 21.18
N GLU A 142 14.33 4.44 21.15
CA GLU A 142 14.27 5.39 22.26
C GLU A 142 12.94 6.16 22.30
N LEU A 143 12.13 6.07 21.23
CA LEU A 143 10.85 6.75 21.14
C LEU A 143 9.74 5.94 21.80
N GLU A 144 9.16 6.51 22.85
CA GLU A 144 7.95 5.98 23.47
C GLU A 144 6.70 6.48 22.72
N SER A 145 5.98 5.56 22.07
CA SER A 145 4.66 5.89 21.53
C SER A 145 3.61 5.85 22.63
N LEU A 146 2.94 6.97 22.89
CA LEU A 146 1.81 7.00 23.82
C LEU A 146 0.61 6.26 23.19
N HIS A 147 0.13 5.19 23.82
CA HIS A 147 -1.08 4.47 23.39
C HIS A 147 -1.06 3.96 21.94
N GLY A 148 0.12 3.70 21.37
CA GLY A 148 0.27 3.15 20.02
C GLY A 148 -0.09 4.12 18.89
N ILE A 149 -0.15 5.42 19.16
CA ILE A 149 -0.27 6.45 18.13
C ILE A 149 1.10 6.89 17.63
N PHE A 150 1.18 7.30 16.36
CA PHE A 150 2.40 7.84 15.75
C PHE A 150 2.59 9.29 16.17
N ARG A 151 2.88 9.49 17.46
CA ARG A 151 3.21 10.77 18.06
C ARG A 151 4.20 10.53 19.18
N PHE A 152 5.24 11.34 19.19
CA PHE A 152 6.39 11.18 20.07
C PHE A 152 6.73 12.50 20.74
N GLN A 153 7.40 12.41 21.87
CA GLN A 153 7.80 13.56 22.66
C GLN A 153 9.18 13.34 23.25
N VAL A 154 10.03 14.35 23.13
CA VAL A 154 11.42 14.33 23.58
C VAL A 154 11.71 15.59 24.38
N ARG A 155 12.17 15.42 25.62
CA ARG A 155 12.70 16.53 26.44
C ARG A 155 14.11 16.86 25.99
N ILE A 156 14.39 18.14 25.79
CA ILE A 156 15.65 18.61 25.22
C ILE A 156 16.64 18.92 26.35
N GLY A 157 17.65 18.06 26.48
CA GLY A 157 18.83 18.30 27.32
C GLY A 157 19.88 19.19 26.63
N GLU A 158 20.96 19.52 27.36
CA GLU A 158 22.06 20.36 26.85
C GLU A 158 22.70 19.81 25.56
N VAL A 159 22.78 18.48 25.40
CA VAL A 159 23.45 17.82 24.26
C VAL A 159 22.82 18.14 22.90
N TYR A 160 21.51 18.39 22.85
CA TYR A 160 20.79 18.69 21.61
C TYR A 160 20.64 20.19 21.37
N ARG A 161 20.86 21.00 22.41
CA ARG A 161 20.73 22.44 22.35
C ARG A 161 21.92 23.03 21.59
N ARG A 162 21.64 24.04 20.77
CA ARG A 162 22.66 24.77 20.00
C ARG A 162 22.58 26.28 20.19
N GLY A 163 21.40 26.80 20.53
CA GLY A 163 21.21 28.22 20.76
C GLY A 163 19.89 28.56 21.45
N GLU A 164 19.57 29.84 21.42
CA GLU A 164 18.34 30.42 21.91
C GLU A 164 17.48 30.91 20.75
N VAL A 165 16.20 31.08 21.01
CA VAL A 165 15.16 31.38 20.04
C VAL A 165 14.43 32.65 20.46
N ASP A 166 14.28 33.62 19.57
CA ASP A 166 13.29 34.68 19.77
C ASP A 166 11.95 34.22 19.18
N ALA A 167 10.97 33.98 20.05
CA ALA A 167 9.65 33.48 19.64
C ALA A 167 8.85 34.47 18.76
N ARG A 168 9.31 35.73 18.63
CA ARG A 168 8.69 36.75 17.76
C ARG A 168 9.17 36.65 16.32
N GLU A 169 10.32 36.02 16.10
CA GLU A 169 10.96 35.86 14.81
C GLU A 169 10.56 34.54 14.13
N GLU A 170 10.85 34.42 12.84
CA GLU A 170 10.57 33.22 12.08
C GLU A 170 11.60 32.13 12.36
N LEU A 171 11.12 30.89 12.46
CA LEU A 171 11.92 29.70 12.63
C LEU A 171 11.75 28.80 11.42
N ARG A 172 12.79 28.05 11.11
CA ARG A 172 12.69 26.92 10.20
C ARG A 172 12.64 25.64 11.02
N ALA A 173 11.57 24.86 10.85
CA ALA A 173 11.45 23.54 11.44
C ALA A 173 11.66 22.50 10.33
N VAL A 174 12.56 21.55 10.58
CA VAL A 174 12.83 20.43 9.67
C VAL A 174 12.66 19.14 10.43
N TRP A 175 11.84 18.23 9.90
CA TRP A 175 11.69 16.87 10.42
C TRP A 175 11.95 15.87 9.30
N MET A 176 12.96 15.03 9.50
CA MET A 176 13.33 13.95 8.61
C MET A 176 13.29 12.61 9.33
N VAL A 177 13.01 11.56 8.56
CA VAL A 177 13.15 10.17 8.99
C VAL A 177 14.14 9.49 8.08
N VAL A 178 15.12 8.83 8.68
CA VAL A 178 16.20 8.14 7.99
C VAL A 178 16.19 6.68 8.42
N THR A 179 16.47 5.78 7.47
CA THR A 179 16.76 4.38 7.80
C THR A 179 18.04 4.29 8.63
N LYS A 180 18.14 3.38 9.61
CA LYS A 180 19.35 3.24 10.45
C LYS A 180 20.63 2.97 9.65
N GLU A 181 20.52 2.37 8.48
CA GLU A 181 21.64 2.14 7.56
C GLU A 181 22.00 3.38 6.72
N CYS A 182 21.32 4.51 6.92
CA CYS A 182 21.49 5.77 6.19
C CYS A 182 21.42 5.63 4.67
N ARG A 183 20.60 4.69 4.18
CA ARG A 183 20.43 4.46 2.72
C ARG A 183 19.34 5.32 2.12
N GLU A 184 18.26 5.48 2.86
CA GLU A 184 17.06 6.19 2.44
C GLU A 184 16.64 7.18 3.54
N ALA A 185 16.16 8.35 3.11
CA ALA A 185 15.67 9.41 3.97
C ALA A 185 14.40 10.03 3.37
N PHE A 186 13.51 10.51 4.23
CA PHE A 186 12.28 11.19 3.84
C PHE A 186 12.04 12.40 4.73
N THR A 187 11.81 13.56 4.12
CA THR A 187 11.49 14.81 4.82
C THR A 187 9.98 14.91 4.99
N LEU A 188 9.54 14.98 6.24
CA LEU A 188 8.13 15.13 6.60
C LEU A 188 7.73 16.59 6.77
N ILE A 189 8.66 17.45 7.21
CA ILE A 189 8.46 18.89 7.35
C ILE A 189 9.74 19.58 6.91
N ASP A 190 9.61 20.63 6.09
CA ASP A 190 10.64 21.63 5.85
C ASP A 190 9.96 22.98 5.62
N CYS A 191 9.61 23.64 6.72
CA CYS A 191 8.82 24.87 6.67
C CYS A 191 9.48 26.00 7.45
N VAL A 192 9.31 27.22 6.95
CA VAL A 192 9.75 28.47 7.58
C VAL A 192 8.52 29.27 8.00
N GLY A 193 8.52 29.76 9.24
CA GLY A 193 7.49 30.67 9.73
C GLY A 193 7.55 30.85 11.25
N LYS A 194 6.64 31.65 11.79
CA LYS A 194 6.58 31.90 13.25
C LYS A 194 6.02 30.72 14.06
N GLY A 195 5.45 29.72 13.38
CA GLY A 195 4.64 28.69 14.00
C GLY A 195 3.30 29.27 14.50
N THR A 196 2.33 28.39 14.70
CA THR A 196 1.06 28.75 15.33
C THR A 196 1.22 28.63 16.85
N SER A 197 0.88 29.69 17.58
CA SER A 197 0.91 29.66 19.05
C SER A 197 -0.25 28.81 19.58
N VAL A 198 0.03 27.65 20.18
CA VAL A 198 -1.00 26.71 20.71
C VAL A 198 -1.11 26.77 22.25
N GLY A 199 -0.26 27.57 22.88
CA GLY A 199 -0.26 27.84 24.31
C GLY A 199 0.53 29.11 24.61
N SER A 200 1.02 29.26 25.84
CA SER A 200 1.85 30.41 26.22
C SER A 200 3.28 30.35 25.66
N ASN A 201 3.83 29.14 25.48
CA ASN A 201 5.22 28.91 25.07
C ASN A 201 5.37 27.79 24.03
N GLU A 202 4.31 27.45 23.32
CA GLU A 202 4.29 26.35 22.36
C GLU A 202 4.09 26.87 20.93
N LEU A 203 4.98 26.47 20.03
CA LEU A 203 4.95 26.80 18.60
C LEU A 203 4.68 25.54 17.79
N TRP A 204 3.59 25.55 17.03
CA TRP A 204 3.15 24.42 16.20
C TRP A 204 3.44 24.69 14.72
N PHE A 205 4.05 23.71 14.09
CA PHE A 205 4.35 23.66 12.67
C PHE A 205 3.68 22.42 12.08
N SER A 206 3.08 22.56 10.90
CA SER A 206 2.49 21.45 10.18
C SER A 206 2.70 21.56 8.68
N GLU A 207 2.77 20.41 8.03
CA GLU A 207 2.90 20.33 6.58
C GLU A 207 2.06 19.17 6.03
N LYS A 208 1.39 19.42 4.90
CA LYS A 208 0.61 18.39 4.23
C LYS A 208 1.52 17.43 3.51
N LEU A 209 1.33 16.15 3.79
CA LEU A 209 2.17 15.10 3.26
C LEU A 209 1.71 14.63 1.87
N PRO A 210 2.66 14.25 0.99
CA PRO A 210 2.33 13.73 -0.32
C PRO A 210 1.62 12.37 -0.20
N CYS A 211 0.62 12.16 -1.06
CA CYS A 211 0.01 10.85 -1.24
C CYS A 211 1.04 9.87 -1.82
N PRO A 212 1.22 8.66 -1.25
CA PRO A 212 2.03 7.63 -1.86
C PRO A 212 1.49 7.28 -3.25
N SER A 213 2.37 7.14 -4.24
CA SER A 213 2.00 6.73 -5.61
C SER A 213 1.57 5.25 -5.71
N SER A 214 1.70 4.47 -4.64
CA SER A 214 1.35 3.05 -4.58
C SER A 214 -0.15 2.83 -4.33
N CYS A 215 -0.81 2.11 -5.25
CA CYS A 215 -2.22 1.69 -5.13
C CYS A 215 -2.54 0.84 -3.88
N TYR A 216 -1.55 0.36 -3.13
CA TYR A 216 -1.79 -0.44 -1.92
C TYR A 216 -2.17 0.42 -0.70
N CYS A 217 -1.72 1.68 -0.65
CA CYS A 217 -1.99 2.57 0.47
C CYS A 217 -3.35 3.28 0.35
N SER A 218 -3.89 3.42 -0.88
CA SER A 218 -5.09 4.23 -1.17
C SER A 218 -6.42 3.56 -0.82
N ALA A 219 -6.47 2.23 -0.71
CA ALA A 219 -7.73 1.52 -0.50
C ALA A 219 -8.17 1.44 0.97
N THR A 220 -7.26 1.64 1.93
CA THR A 220 -7.53 1.39 3.36
C THR A 220 -7.25 2.58 4.27
N MET A 221 -6.52 3.58 3.80
CA MET A 221 -6.12 4.72 4.62
C MET A 221 -6.51 6.04 3.93
N ASP A 222 -7.21 6.91 4.64
CA ASP A 222 -7.49 8.29 4.19
C ASP A 222 -6.21 9.15 4.29
N LEU A 223 -5.13 8.71 3.64
CA LEU A 223 -3.81 9.36 3.64
C LEU A 223 -3.82 10.68 2.84
N ALA A 224 -4.89 10.93 2.08
CA ALA A 224 -5.06 12.18 1.32
C ALA A 224 -5.11 13.44 2.20
N HIS A 225 -5.36 13.24 3.50
CA HIS A 225 -5.43 14.28 4.53
C HIS A 225 -4.39 14.05 5.63
N LEU A 226 -3.29 13.34 5.33
CA LEU A 226 -2.22 13.17 6.29
C LEU A 226 -1.35 14.43 6.35
N GLU A 227 -1.09 14.89 7.56
CA GLU A 227 -0.23 16.02 7.87
C GLU A 227 0.83 15.57 8.89
N ALA A 228 2.06 16.03 8.67
CA ALA A 228 3.10 15.96 9.67
C ALA A 228 2.99 17.18 10.59
N GLU A 229 3.27 17.00 11.87
CA GLU A 229 3.36 18.09 12.83
C GLU A 229 4.64 18.04 13.65
N VAL A 230 5.13 19.23 14.01
CA VAL A 230 6.18 19.45 15.01
C VAL A 230 5.67 20.53 15.96
N LEU A 231 5.71 20.24 17.27
CA LEU A 231 5.37 21.14 18.36
C LEU A 231 6.64 21.41 19.17
N ILE A 232 7.02 22.67 19.26
CA ILE A 232 8.21 23.13 20.00
C ILE A 232 7.72 23.84 21.26
N GLU A 233 8.10 23.32 22.42
CA GLU A 233 7.88 23.99 23.71
C GLU A 233 9.15 24.74 24.12
N LEU A 234 8.99 26.01 24.45
CA LEU A 234 10.05 26.90 24.91
C LEU A 234 10.05 26.98 26.44
N CYS A 235 11.24 27.13 27.05
CA CYS A 235 11.36 27.34 28.49
C CYS A 235 10.59 28.58 28.95
N CYS A 236 9.93 28.46 30.11
CA CYS A 236 9.35 29.58 30.84
C CYS A 236 10.47 30.34 31.59
N ASP A 237 11.22 31.22 30.93
CA ASP A 237 12.08 32.16 31.64
C ASP A 237 11.38 33.50 31.86
N HIS A 238 11.60 34.10 33.03
CA HIS A 238 10.87 35.27 33.51
C HIS A 238 11.37 36.62 32.93
N ASP A 239 12.48 36.66 32.18
CA ASP A 239 13.18 37.93 31.90
C ASP A 239 13.79 38.09 30.48
N GLY A 240 13.37 37.31 29.47
CA GLY A 240 14.02 37.35 28.15
C GLY A 240 13.11 37.18 26.93
N ALA A 241 13.35 37.99 25.89
CA ALA A 241 12.83 37.76 24.54
C ALA A 241 13.37 36.45 23.93
N LYS A 242 14.58 36.05 24.35
CA LYS A 242 15.24 34.80 23.95
C LYS A 242 14.88 33.67 24.90
N LYS A 243 14.46 32.54 24.34
CA LYS A 243 14.04 31.34 25.06
C LYS A 243 14.78 30.13 24.51
N ARG A 244 14.98 29.12 25.36
CA ARG A 244 15.55 27.83 24.94
C ARG A 244 14.45 26.83 24.62
N VAL A 245 14.72 25.90 23.72
CA VAL A 245 13.82 24.77 23.48
C VAL A 245 13.90 23.81 24.68
N ALA A 246 12.74 23.54 25.29
CA ALA A 246 12.57 22.66 26.43
C ALA A 246 12.16 21.25 26.00
N LYS A 247 11.27 21.16 25.02
CA LYS A 247 10.65 19.90 24.58
C LYS A 247 10.24 20.01 23.12
N VAL A 248 10.35 18.90 22.40
CA VAL A 248 9.83 18.77 21.05
C VAL A 248 8.88 17.58 21.01
N SER A 249 7.73 17.77 20.38
CA SER A 249 6.81 16.69 20.05
C SER A 249 6.61 16.66 18.54
N PHE A 250 6.48 15.49 17.95
CA PHE A 250 6.26 15.34 16.51
C PHE A 250 5.40 14.12 16.24
N GLY A 251 4.64 14.16 15.15
CA GLY A 251 3.68 13.10 14.86
C GLY A 251 2.97 13.24 13.53
N LEU A 252 2.17 12.23 13.23
CA LEU A 252 1.37 12.15 12.01
C LEU A 252 -0.11 12.23 12.37
N MET A 253 -0.80 13.23 11.81
CA MET A 253 -2.21 13.49 12.06
C MET A 253 -3.02 13.42 10.77
N ASN A 254 -4.20 12.85 10.83
CA ASN A 254 -5.20 13.01 9.79
C ASN A 254 -5.99 14.29 10.06
N SER A 255 -5.84 15.31 9.21
CA SER A 255 -6.44 16.63 9.42
C SER A 255 -7.95 16.68 9.17
N ARG A 256 -8.52 15.70 8.45
CA ARG A 256 -9.98 15.56 8.32
C ARG A 256 -10.59 14.98 9.59
N ALA A 257 -9.98 13.93 10.13
CA ALA A 257 -10.48 13.22 11.31
C ALA A 257 -10.04 13.86 12.63
N TRP A 258 -9.11 14.82 12.60
CA TRP A 258 -8.50 15.44 13.78
C TRP A 258 -7.95 14.41 14.77
N ARG A 259 -7.27 13.39 14.24
CA ARG A 259 -6.75 12.25 15.01
C ARG A 259 -5.37 11.85 14.53
N TYR A 260 -4.51 11.54 15.50
CA TYR A 260 -3.22 10.89 15.23
C TYR A 260 -3.44 9.51 14.62
N VAL A 261 -2.60 9.17 13.65
CA VAL A 261 -2.60 7.83 13.06
C VAL A 261 -1.96 6.83 14.03
N LYS A 262 -2.25 5.54 13.87
CA LYS A 262 -1.56 4.51 14.66
C LYS A 262 -0.11 4.38 14.21
N VAL A 263 0.74 3.84 15.08
CA VAL A 263 2.14 3.57 14.74
C VAL A 263 2.26 2.70 13.48
N ALA A 264 1.44 1.66 13.36
CA ALA A 264 1.42 0.80 12.19
C ALA A 264 1.09 1.56 10.89
N ASP A 265 0.16 2.51 10.96
CA ASP A 265 -0.28 3.29 9.81
C ASP A 265 0.79 4.30 9.39
N GLY A 266 1.43 4.96 10.35
CA GLY A 266 2.57 5.84 10.09
C GLY A 266 3.77 5.10 9.50
N LEU A 267 4.04 3.87 9.96
CA LEU A 267 5.10 3.02 9.40
C LEU A 267 4.77 2.57 7.98
N LEU A 268 3.51 2.23 7.69
CA LEU A 268 3.07 1.90 6.33
C LEU A 268 3.21 3.10 5.38
N TYR A 269 2.92 4.30 5.86
CA TYR A 269 3.16 5.53 5.11
C TYR A 269 4.66 5.74 4.84
N LEU A 270 5.51 5.68 5.86
CA LEU A 270 6.95 5.86 5.67
C LEU A 270 7.57 4.80 4.75
N GLN A 271 7.04 3.57 4.80
CA GLN A 271 7.51 2.48 3.96
C GLN A 271 7.41 2.79 2.46
N SER A 272 6.42 3.58 2.01
CA SER A 272 6.29 3.91 0.59
C SER A 272 7.38 4.84 0.06
N PHE A 273 8.13 5.49 0.96
CA PHE A 273 9.23 6.39 0.62
C PHE A 273 10.60 5.83 1.00
N LEU A 274 10.67 5.00 2.05
CA LEU A 274 11.93 4.51 2.60
C LEU A 274 12.33 3.11 2.14
N LEU A 275 11.44 2.36 1.48
CA LEU A 275 11.81 1.08 0.88
C LEU A 275 11.83 1.15 -0.65
N PRO A 276 12.85 0.58 -1.30
CA PRO A 276 12.85 0.47 -2.75
C PRO A 276 11.67 -0.38 -3.22
N TRP A 277 11.04 0.04 -4.31
CA TRP A 277 9.95 -0.68 -4.95
C TRP A 277 10.44 -2.07 -5.37
N ARG A 278 9.93 -3.11 -4.69
CA ARG A 278 10.13 -4.49 -5.13
C ARG A 278 9.16 -4.74 -6.28
N HIS A 279 9.68 -4.73 -7.51
CA HIS A 279 9.01 -5.27 -8.68
C HIS A 279 8.88 -6.79 -8.59
#